data_AF-A0A935DW38-F1
#
_entry.id   AF-A0A935DW38-F1
#
_cell.length_a   1.000
_cell.length_b   1.000
_cell.length_c   1.000
_cell.angle_alpha   90.00
_cell.angle_beta   90.00
_cell.angle_gamma   90.00
#
_symmetry.space_group_name_H-M   'P 1'
#
loop_
_entity.id
_entity.type
_entity.pdbx_description
1 polymer ?
#
loop_
_entity_poly.entity_id
_entity_poly.type
_entity_poly.pdbx_seq_one_letter_code
_entity_poly.pdbx_strand_id
1 'polypeptide(L)'
;MTAKEKIKAYEEIARMFAISNESAKYFLNHVQKSFKLERPPHKLILEFVREKKYGVKPVPYDVASAMKEGGVWDFALGSPPPKTEDEEDLYS
;
A
#
# COMPACT_ATOMS: atom_id res chain seq x y z
N MET A 1 27.73 13.36 13.70
CA MET A 1 27.27 13.12 12.31
C MET A 1 25.80 12.75 12.36
N THR A 2 24.99 13.66 11.78
CA THR A 2 23.57 13.58 11.40
C THR A 2 22.73 12.42 11.93
N ALA A 3 21.77 12.74 12.80
CA ALA A 3 20.57 11.92 12.97
C ALA A 3 19.99 11.69 11.57
N LYS A 4 20.11 10.48 11.03
CA LYS A 4 19.34 10.07 9.85
C LYS A 4 17.89 10.36 10.21
N GLU A 5 17.32 11.42 9.65
CA GLU A 5 15.90 11.69 9.76
C GLU A 5 15.20 10.39 9.37
N LYS A 6 14.54 9.76 10.34
CA LYS A 6 13.76 8.55 10.08
C LYS A 6 12.58 8.98 9.24
N ILE A 7 12.77 9.05 7.93
CA ILE A 7 11.71 9.39 7.00
C ILE A 7 10.57 8.40 7.24
N LYS A 8 9.38 8.92 7.48
CA LYS A 8 8.24 8.09 7.83
C LYS A 8 7.75 7.36 6.59
N ALA A 9 7.23 6.15 6.76
CA ALA A 9 6.83 5.31 5.63
C ALA A 9 5.86 6.02 4.67
N TYR A 10 4.91 6.79 5.22
CA TYR A 10 3.96 7.54 4.40
C TYR A 10 4.60 8.68 3.60
N GLU A 11 5.69 9.29 4.07
CA GLU A 11 6.38 10.39 3.36
C GLU A 11 7.13 9.85 2.13
N GLU A 12 7.69 8.64 2.24
CA GLU A 12 8.30 7.95 1.12
C GLU A 12 7.25 7.51 0.09
N ILE A 13 6.13 6.93 0.53
CA ILE A 13 5.02 6.56 -0.36
C ILE A 13 4.46 7.80 -1.08
N ALA A 14 4.27 8.91 -0.36
CA ALA A 14 3.82 10.17 -0.93
C ALA A 14 4.75 10.65 -2.05
N ARG A 15 6.08 10.60 -1.81
CA ARG A 15 7.09 10.96 -2.81
C ARG A 15 7.11 10.02 -4.00
N MET A 16 7.07 8.71 -3.76
CA MET A 16 7.16 7.68 -4.81
C MET A 16 6.03 7.80 -5.83
N PHE A 17 4.83 8.16 -5.38
CA PHE A 17 3.65 8.23 -6.23
C PHE A 17 3.15 9.65 -6.50
N ALA A 18 3.91 10.67 -6.08
CA ALA A 18 3.54 12.09 -6.18
C ALA A 18 2.11 12.39 -5.64
N ILE A 19 1.77 11.80 -4.49
CA ILE A 19 0.48 11.99 -3.80
C ILE A 19 0.65 12.75 -2.48
N SER A 20 -0.46 13.20 -1.89
CA SER A 20 -0.42 13.84 -0.57
C SER A 20 0.00 12.86 0.55
N ASN A 21 0.58 13.39 1.62
CA ASN A 21 0.89 12.61 2.83
C ASN A 21 -0.35 11.94 3.43
N GLU A 22 -1.51 12.59 3.37
CA GLU A 22 -2.77 11.99 3.83
C GLU A 22 -3.14 10.79 2.96
N SER A 23 -3.14 10.94 1.64
CA SER A 23 -3.40 9.84 0.69
C SER A 23 -2.44 8.66 0.91
N ALA A 24 -1.17 8.93 1.23
CA ALA A 24 -0.18 7.91 1.54
C ALA A 24 -0.46 7.18 2.87
N LYS A 25 -0.88 7.90 3.92
CA LYS A 25 -1.34 7.29 5.18
C LYS A 25 -2.56 6.41 4.94
N TYR A 26 -3.54 6.91 4.17
CA TYR A 26 -4.73 6.14 3.80
C TYR A 26 -4.34 4.85 3.07
N PHE A 27 -3.43 4.93 2.09
CA PHE A 27 -2.92 3.78 1.37
C PHE A 27 -2.32 2.73 2.32
N LEU A 28 -1.35 3.09 3.16
CA LEU A 28 -0.70 2.17 4.09
C LEU A 28 -1.70 1.52 5.06
N ASN A 29 -2.65 2.30 5.59
CA ASN A 29 -3.70 1.80 6.47
C ASN A 29 -4.63 0.80 5.76
N HIS A 30 -4.93 1.01 4.48
CA HIS A 30 -5.78 0.08 3.72
C HIS A 30 -5.04 -1.20 3.36
N VAL A 31 -3.73 -1.15 3.09
CA VAL A 31 -2.92 -2.38 2.94
C VAL A 31 -2.98 -3.19 4.24
N GLN A 32 -2.78 -2.55 5.39
CA GLN A 32 -2.88 -3.23 6.68
C GLN A 32 -4.27 -3.83 6.94
N LYS A 33 -5.34 -3.08 6.69
CA LYS A 33 -6.72 -3.51 6.90
C LYS A 33 -7.16 -4.61 5.92
N SER A 34 -6.41 -4.84 4.86
CA SER A 34 -6.66 -5.96 3.94
C SER A 34 -6.35 -7.32 4.59
N PHE A 35 -5.58 -7.36 5.69
CA PHE A 35 -5.34 -8.56 6.49
C PHE A 35 -6.34 -8.68 7.65
N LYS A 36 -6.85 -9.89 7.89
CA LYS A 36 -7.93 -10.14 8.88
C LYS A 36 -7.48 -9.96 10.33
N LEU A 37 -6.38 -10.62 10.71
CA LEU A 37 -5.95 -10.76 12.09
C LEU A 37 -4.64 -10.00 12.32
N GLU A 38 -3.61 -10.35 11.56
CA GLU A 38 -2.27 -9.80 11.73
C GLU A 38 -1.93 -8.79 10.64
N ARG A 39 -1.59 -7.57 11.07
CA ARG A 39 -1.35 -6.44 10.17
C ARG A 39 0.16 -6.23 10.00
N PRO A 40 0.66 -6.16 8.76
CA PRO A 40 2.07 -5.88 8.53
C PRO A 40 2.43 -4.46 9.00
N PRO A 41 3.66 -4.22 9.49
CA PRO A 41 4.10 -2.88 9.83
C PRO A 41 4.27 -2.01 8.57
N HIS A 42 4.00 -0.71 8.66
CA HIS A 42 4.12 0.22 7.51
C HIS A 42 5.50 0.21 6.85
N LYS A 43 6.56 -0.01 7.65
CA LYS A 43 7.93 -0.11 7.14
C LYS A 43 8.09 -1.29 6.17
N LEU A 44 7.52 -2.45 6.50
CA LEU A 44 7.56 -3.64 5.65
C LEU A 44 6.78 -3.42 4.35
N ILE A 45 5.61 -2.76 4.45
CA ILE A 45 4.82 -2.39 3.26
C ILE A 45 5.63 -1.47 2.33
N LEU A 46 6.29 -0.45 2.89
CA LEU A 46 7.14 0.46 2.11
C LEU A 46 8.28 -0.30 1.41
N GLU A 47 9.00 -1.16 2.14
CA GLU A 47 10.11 -1.94 1.58
C GLU A 47 9.64 -2.80 0.40
N PHE A 48 8.52 -3.51 0.58
CA PHE A 48 7.91 -4.30 -0.48
C PHE A 48 7.54 -3.46 -1.72
N VAL A 49 6.84 -2.34 -1.51
CA VAL A 49 6.40 -1.45 -2.61
C VAL A 49 7.60 -0.87 -3.36
N ARG A 50 8.68 -0.54 -2.66
CA ARG A 50 9.93 -0.06 -3.26
C ARG A 50 10.61 -1.12 -4.12
N GLU A 51 10.63 -2.37 -3.68
CA GLU A 51 11.22 -3.48 -4.44
C GLU A 51 10.43 -3.83 -5.70
N LYS A 52 9.10 -3.77 -5.62
CA LYS A 52 8.21 -4.07 -6.76
C LYS A 52 8.23 -3.00 -7.86
N LYS A 53 8.77 -1.80 -7.59
CA LYS A 53 8.94 -0.71 -8.58
C LYS A 53 7.66 -0.42 -9.39
N TYR A 54 6.53 -0.29 -8.71
CA TYR A 54 5.26 0.06 -9.36
C TYR A 54 5.39 1.38 -10.13
N GLY A 55 4.92 1.41 -11.39
CA GLY A 55 4.93 2.63 -12.21
C GLY A 55 3.86 3.65 -11.81
N VAL A 56 2.78 3.20 -11.17
CA VAL A 56 1.69 4.03 -10.63
C VAL A 56 1.31 3.54 -9.24
N LYS A 57 0.59 4.36 -8.46
CA LYS A 57 0.13 3.98 -7.12
C LYS A 57 -0.76 2.73 -7.20
N PRO A 58 -0.36 1.59 -6.63
CA PRO A 58 -1.16 0.37 -6.70
C PRO A 58 -2.42 0.48 -5.83
N VAL A 59 -3.37 -0.42 -6.05
CA VAL A 59 -4.52 -0.59 -5.16
C VAL A 59 -4.04 -1.25 -3.85
N PRO A 60 -4.49 -0.81 -2.67
CA PRO A 60 -4.02 -1.37 -1.41
C PRO A 60 -4.22 -2.89 -1.26
N TYR A 61 -5.35 -3.42 -1.73
CA TYR A 61 -5.63 -4.86 -1.65
C TYR A 61 -4.67 -5.68 -2.50
N ASP A 62 -4.33 -5.21 -3.70
CA ASP A 62 -3.39 -5.90 -4.60
C ASP A 62 -1.99 -5.97 -3.99
N VAL A 63 -1.56 -4.93 -3.27
CA VAL A 63 -0.30 -4.97 -2.52
C VAL A 63 -0.37 -6.01 -1.41
N ALA A 64 -1.47 -6.08 -0.66
CA ALA A 64 -1.65 -7.08 0.39
C ALA A 64 -1.66 -8.51 -0.20
N SER A 65 -2.31 -8.73 -1.35
CA SER A 65 -2.31 -10.02 -2.06
C SER A 65 -0.91 -10.40 -2.50
N ALA A 66 -0.19 -9.49 -3.14
CA ALA A 66 1.17 -9.74 -3.60
C ALA A 66 2.15 -9.98 -2.44
N MET A 67 1.96 -9.32 -1.29
CA MET A 67 2.76 -9.58 -0.08
C MET A 67 2.50 -10.99 0.47
N LYS A 68 1.24 -11.44 0.47
CA LYS A 68 0.88 -12.79 0.90
C LYS A 68 1.41 -13.85 -0.06
N GLU A 69 1.13 -13.70 -1.36
CA GLU A 69 1.57 -14.62 -2.41
C GLU A 69 3.09 -14.75 -2.47
N GLY A 70 3.81 -13.66 -2.20
CA GLY A 70 5.27 -13.65 -2.11
C GLY A 70 5.84 -14.14 -0.77
N GLY A 71 5.01 -14.54 0.19
CA GLY A 71 5.44 -14.99 1.52
C GLY A 71 6.03 -13.89 2.41
N VAL A 72 5.91 -12.62 2.03
CA VAL A 72 6.44 -11.47 2.80
C VAL A 72 5.62 -11.23 4.06
N TRP A 73 4.31 -11.45 3.97
CA TRP A 73 3.40 -11.43 5.12
C TRP A 73 2.29 -12.46 4.91
N ASP A 74 2.56 -13.72 5.32
CA ASP A 74 1.68 -14.86 5.07
C ASP A 74 0.54 -14.96 6.11
N PHE A 75 -0.39 -14.00 6.04
CA PHE A 75 -1.60 -14.00 6.86
C PHE A 75 -2.85 -13.90 5.99
N ALA A 76 -3.97 -14.38 6.52
CA ALA A 76 -5.23 -14.41 5.79
C ALA A 76 -5.71 -12.99 5.42
N LEU A 77 -6.03 -12.80 4.14
CA LEU A 77 -6.67 -11.59 3.64
C LEU A 77 -8.17 -11.59 3.95
N GLY A 78 -8.73 -10.40 4.08
CA GLY A 78 -10.17 -10.15 4.00
C GLY A 78 -10.70 -10.35 2.58
N SER A 79 -12.01 -10.21 2.43
CA SER A 79 -12.62 -10.15 1.10
C SER A 79 -12.05 -8.95 0.34
N PRO A 80 -11.78 -9.08 -0.97
CA PRO A 80 -11.44 -7.93 -1.78
C PRO A 80 -12.57 -6.89 -1.67
N PRO A 81 -12.23 -5.59 -1.66
CA PRO A 81 -13.25 -4.56 -1.76
C PRO A 81 -14.08 -4.82 -3.04
N PRO A 82 -15.39 -4.49 -3.04
CA PRO A 82 -16.17 -4.54 -4.26
C PRO A 82 -15.44 -3.74 -5.32
N LYS A 83 -15.24 -4.32 -6.50
CA LYS A 83 -14.78 -3.56 -7.65
C LYS A 83 -15.85 -2.51 -7.87
N THR A 84 -15.52 -1.24 -7.62
CA THR A 84 -16.25 -0.17 -8.28
C THR A 84 -16.04 -0.45 -9.76
N GLU A 85 -17.09 -0.86 -10.46
CA GLU A 85 -17.12 -0.69 -11.91
C GLU A 85 -16.75 0.77 -12.12
N ASP A 86 -15.61 1.01 -12.77
CA ASP A 86 -15.05 2.35 -12.89
C ASP A 86 -16.15 3.27 -13.43
N GLU A 87 -16.41 4.38 -12.72
CA GLU A 87 -17.18 5.53 -13.21
C GLU A 87 -16.42 6.25 -14.36
N GLU A 88 -15.62 5.53 -15.15
CA GLU A 88 -14.95 6.02 -16.37
C GLU A 88 -15.81 5.83 -17.63
N ASP A 89 -17.06 5.34 -17.51
CA ASP A 89 -18.02 5.20 -18.63
C ASP A 89 -19.16 6.27 -18.61
N LEU A 90 -19.03 7.33 -17.80
CA LEU A 90 -20.06 8.39 -17.68
C LEU A 90 -19.77 9.65 -18.53
N TYR A 91 -18.74 9.62 -19.37
CA TYR A 91 -18.42 10.70 -20.34
C TYR A 91 -17.99 10.16 -21.72
N SER A 92 -18.65 9.10 -22.21
CA SER A 92 -18.62 8.72 -23.64
C SER A 92 -19.65 9.52 -24.44
#